data_AF-A0A662QW12-F1
#
_entry.id   AF-A0A662QW12-F1
#
_cell.length_a   1.000
_cell.length_b   1.000
_cell.length_c   1.000
_cell.angle_alpha   90.00
_cell.angle_beta   90.00
_cell.angle_gamma   90.00
#
_symmetry.space_group_name_H-M   'P 1'
#
loop_
_entity.id
_entity.type
_entity.pdbx_description
1 polymer ?
#
loop_
_entity_poly.entity_id
_entity_poly.type
_entity_poly.pdbx_seq_one_letter_code
_entity_poly.pdbx_strand_id
1 'polypeptide(L)'
;MYKKPRTFKKFKPQTQDSGEIVRVRTPRDKEVLGVIESRLGFGKMHVLCADKKMRICRVPGKYRRRIWVRDGDIVLAVPWEFEGDKKGDIIYKYRKAQVDWLRNKGFLEALDV
;
A
#
# COMPACT_ATOMS: atom_id res chain seq x y z
N MET A 1 -20.88 -17.44 -38.53
CA MET A 1 -20.47 -16.37 -37.58
C MET A 1 -19.45 -16.94 -36.59
N TYR A 2 -18.16 -16.65 -36.74
CA TYR A 2 -17.13 -17.12 -35.80
C TYR A 2 -17.04 -16.19 -34.58
N LYS A 3 -17.35 -16.70 -33.39
CA LYS A 3 -17.04 -16.02 -32.12
C LYS A 3 -15.53 -16.15 -31.88
N LYS A 4 -14.78 -15.03 -31.96
CA LYS A 4 -13.35 -15.00 -31.59
C LYS A 4 -13.17 -15.58 -30.17
N PRO A 5 -12.21 -16.48 -29.93
CA PRO A 5 -11.97 -17.03 -28.60
C PRO A 5 -11.54 -15.91 -27.63
N ARG A 6 -12.14 -15.88 -26.44
CA ARG A 6 -11.73 -14.98 -25.35
C ARG A 6 -10.30 -15.36 -24.93
N THR A 7 -9.33 -14.54 -25.29
CA THR A 7 -7.93 -14.72 -24.89
C THR A 7 -7.81 -14.56 -23.37
N PHE A 8 -7.56 -15.65 -22.65
CA PHE A 8 -7.22 -15.62 -21.23
C PHE A 8 -5.82 -15.04 -21.06
N LYS A 9 -5.74 -13.82 -20.52
CA LYS A 9 -4.46 -13.16 -20.21
C LYS A 9 -3.83 -13.89 -19.01
N LYS A 10 -2.70 -14.57 -19.23
CA LYS A 10 -1.96 -15.33 -18.21
C LYS A 10 -1.64 -14.45 -16.99
N PHE A 11 -1.99 -14.92 -15.79
CA PHE A 11 -1.61 -14.31 -14.51
C PHE A 11 -0.12 -14.57 -14.27
N LYS A 12 0.71 -13.52 -14.28
CA LYS A 12 2.12 -13.63 -13.88
C LYS A 12 2.19 -13.46 -12.35
N PRO A 13 2.64 -14.47 -11.58
CA PRO A 13 2.87 -14.31 -10.15
C PRO A 13 3.97 -13.27 -9.92
N GLN A 14 3.91 -12.57 -8.78
CA GLN A 14 4.90 -11.55 -8.47
C GLN A 14 6.26 -12.22 -8.20
N THR A 15 7.25 -11.86 -9.01
CA THR A 15 8.64 -12.26 -8.85
C THR A 15 9.12 -11.94 -7.44
N GLN A 16 9.61 -12.97 -6.75
CA GLN A 16 10.44 -12.83 -5.56
C GLN A 16 11.83 -12.42 -6.05
N ASP A 17 12.19 -11.15 -5.87
CA ASP A 17 13.53 -10.68 -6.22
C ASP A 17 14.52 -11.25 -5.20
N SER A 18 15.37 -12.13 -5.71
CA SER A 18 16.52 -12.72 -5.06
C SER A 18 17.60 -11.67 -4.85
N GLY A 19 17.93 -11.34 -3.59
CA GLY A 19 19.26 -10.86 -3.19
C GLY A 19 19.77 -9.52 -3.73
N GLU A 20 19.02 -8.77 -4.54
CA GLU A 20 19.47 -7.50 -5.10
C GLU A 20 19.18 -6.32 -4.19
N ILE A 21 20.12 -5.37 -4.15
CA ILE A 21 20.11 -4.09 -3.42
C ILE A 21 18.67 -3.57 -3.27
N VAL A 22 18.13 -3.69 -2.05
CA VAL A 22 16.72 -3.35 -1.79
C VAL A 22 16.57 -1.84 -1.88
N ARG A 23 16.26 -1.34 -3.08
CA ARG A 23 15.88 0.06 -3.31
C ARG A 23 14.49 0.27 -2.70
N VAL A 24 14.46 0.57 -1.40
CA VAL A 24 13.23 0.86 -0.68
C VAL A 24 12.72 2.24 -1.10
N ARG A 25 11.44 2.30 -1.49
CA ARG A 25 10.78 3.57 -1.77
C ARG A 25 10.55 4.29 -0.44
N THR A 26 11.23 5.41 -0.24
CA THR A 26 10.91 6.32 0.87
C THR A 26 9.70 7.18 0.51
N PRO A 27 8.92 7.62 1.51
CA PRO A 27 7.86 8.60 1.31
C PRO A 27 8.45 9.89 0.73
N ARG A 28 7.76 10.50 -0.24
CA ARG A 28 8.12 11.80 -0.82
C ARG A 28 6.91 12.72 -0.83
N ASP A 29 7.15 14.02 -0.80
CA ASP A 29 6.13 15.06 -0.94
C ASP A 29 4.99 14.93 0.10
N LYS A 30 3.79 14.59 -0.36
CA LYS A 30 2.58 14.41 0.46
C LYS A 30 2.31 12.94 0.80
N GLU A 31 3.22 12.02 0.50
CA GLU A 31 3.07 10.61 0.82
C GLU A 31 3.34 10.35 2.31
N VAL A 32 2.50 9.54 2.95
CA VAL A 32 2.63 9.17 4.36
C VAL A 32 2.70 7.65 4.51
N LEU A 33 3.55 7.17 5.41
CA LEU A 33 3.53 5.77 5.83
C LEU A 33 2.32 5.52 6.70
N GLY A 34 1.79 4.31 6.64
CA GLY A 34 0.76 3.89 7.57
C GLY A 34 0.65 2.38 7.68
N VAL A 35 0.02 1.94 8.76
CA VAL A 35 -0.35 0.55 9.01
C VAL A 35 -1.84 0.39 8.79
N ILE A 36 -2.23 -0.70 8.13
CA ILE A 36 -3.65 -1.05 7.97
C ILE A 36 -4.14 -1.62 9.30
N GLU A 37 -5.11 -0.96 9.91
CA GLU A 37 -5.72 -1.43 11.16
C GLU A 37 -6.89 -2.37 10.88
N SER A 38 -7.82 -1.95 10.01
CA SER A 38 -9.01 -2.74 9.69
C SER A 38 -9.52 -2.50 8.27
N ARG A 39 -10.16 -3.52 7.70
CA ARG A 39 -10.82 -3.44 6.38
C ARG A 39 -12.30 -3.10 6.55
N LEU A 40 -12.72 -2.00 5.90
CA LEU A 40 -14.11 -1.52 5.93
C LEU A 40 -15.00 -2.11 4.83
N GLY A 41 -14.41 -2.83 3.87
CA GLY A 41 -15.13 -3.30 2.68
C GLY A 41 -15.15 -2.26 1.55
N PHE A 42 -15.71 -2.64 0.39
CA PHE A 42 -15.71 -1.83 -0.84
C PHE A 42 -14.32 -1.33 -1.29
N GLY A 43 -13.24 -1.96 -0.84
CA GLY A 43 -11.86 -1.51 -1.08
C GLY A 43 -11.43 -0.27 -0.29
N LYS A 44 -12.13 0.04 0.81
CA LYS A 44 -11.76 1.02 1.83
C LYS A 44 -11.17 0.32 3.05
N MET A 45 -10.24 0.99 3.73
CA MET A 45 -9.49 0.48 4.88
C MET A 45 -9.23 1.61 5.86
N HIS A 46 -9.25 1.31 7.15
CA HIS A 46 -8.65 2.18 8.15
C HIS A 46 -7.15 2.02 8.12
N VAL A 47 -6.46 3.15 7.93
CA VAL A 47 -5.01 3.23 7.97
C VAL A 47 -4.62 4.21 9.06
N LEU A 48 -3.87 3.74 10.03
CA LEU A 48 -3.19 4.58 10.98
C LEU A 48 -1.91 5.09 10.32
N CYS A 49 -1.85 6.39 10.08
CA CYS A 49 -0.71 7.02 9.41
C CYS A 49 0.35 7.46 10.43
N ALA A 50 1.59 7.65 9.94
CA ALA A 50 2.73 8.07 10.76
C ALA A 50 2.57 9.45 11.41
N ASP A 51 1.62 10.26 10.94
CA ASP A 51 1.22 11.53 11.57
C ASP A 51 0.16 11.35 12.66
N LYS A 52 -0.07 10.11 13.12
CA LYS A 52 -1.03 9.72 14.17
C LYS A 52 -2.50 9.95 13.81
N LYS A 53 -2.81 10.21 12.54
CA LYS A 53 -4.20 10.34 12.07
C LYS A 53 -4.70 9.03 11.51
N MET A 54 -5.94 8.69 11.86
CA MET A 54 -6.65 7.57 11.28
C MET A 54 -7.39 8.02 10.02
N ARG A 55 -7.03 7.45 8.88
CA ARG A 55 -7.62 7.77 7.58
C ARG A 55 -8.38 6.60 7.00
N ILE A 56 -9.48 6.90 6.32
CA ILE A 56 -10.16 5.98 5.44
C ILE A 56 -9.45 6.02 4.09
N CYS A 57 -8.60 5.04 3.86
CA CYS A 57 -7.84 4.94 2.63
C CYS A 57 -8.51 3.99 1.64
N ARG A 58 -8.54 4.37 0.36
CA ARG A 58 -9.04 3.56 -0.75
C ARG A 58 -7.87 2.97 -1.53
N VAL A 59 -8.04 1.80 -2.14
CA VAL A 59 -7.10 1.31 -3.17
C VAL A 59 -7.59 1.74 -4.56
N PRO A 60 -6.90 2.67 -5.26
CA PRO A 60 -7.31 3.08 -6.60
C PRO A 60 -7.30 1.90 -7.58
N GLY A 61 -8.18 1.94 -8.59
CA GLY A 61 -8.36 0.82 -9.53
C GLY A 61 -7.07 0.40 -10.24
N LYS A 62 -6.17 1.36 -10.52
CA LYS A 62 -4.83 1.12 -11.09
C LYS A 62 -4.00 0.15 -10.26
N TYR A 63 -4.15 0.19 -8.93
CA TYR A 63 -3.36 -0.58 -7.97
C TYR A 63 -4.10 -1.81 -7.45
N ARG A 64 -5.42 -1.87 -7.56
CA ARG A 64 -6.28 -2.94 -7.01
C ARG A 64 -5.86 -4.36 -7.44
N ARG A 65 -5.32 -4.53 -8.65
CA ARG A 65 -4.84 -5.83 -9.15
C ARG A 65 -3.40 -6.17 -8.72
N ARG A 66 -2.64 -5.19 -8.26
CA ARG A 66 -1.21 -5.32 -7.93
C ARG A 66 -0.95 -5.40 -6.43
N ILE A 67 -1.78 -4.72 -5.65
CA ILE A 67 -1.61 -4.59 -4.20
C ILE A 67 -2.62 -5.50 -3.52
N TRP A 68 -2.10 -6.58 -2.92
CA TRP A 68 -2.86 -7.42 -2.02
C TRP A 68 -2.52 -7.06 -0.57
N VAL A 69 -3.50 -6.49 0.11
CA VAL A 69 -3.36 -5.95 1.46
C VAL A 69 -4.23 -6.72 2.46
N ARG A 70 -3.70 -6.85 3.66
CA ARG A 70 -4.30 -7.45 4.85
C ARG A 70 -4.09 -6.50 6.03
N ASP A 71 -4.77 -6.78 7.13
CA ASP A 71 -4.62 -6.03 8.37
C ASP A 71 -3.20 -6.26 8.92
N GLY A 72 -2.57 -5.22 9.46
CA GLY A 72 -1.17 -5.21 9.90
C GLY A 72 -0.11 -4.97 8.81
N ASP A 73 -0.49 -4.91 7.53
CA ASP A 73 0.47 -4.57 6.47
C ASP A 73 0.87 -3.08 6.54
N ILE A 74 2.16 -2.81 6.31
CA ILE A 74 2.67 -1.44 6.14
C ILE A 74 2.51 -1.00 4.69
N VAL A 75 1.90 0.17 4.52
CA VAL A 75 1.55 0.74 3.23
C VAL A 75 2.01 2.19 3.11
N LEU A 76 2.11 2.62 1.87
CA LEU A 76 2.29 4.03 1.52
C LEU A 76 0.93 4.58 1.07
N ALA A 77 0.48 5.63 1.75
CA ALA A 77 -0.77 6.30 1.50
C ALA A 77 -0.53 7.74 1.03
N VAL A 78 -1.42 8.23 0.18
CA VAL A 78 -1.45 9.63 -0.27
C VAL A 78 -2.74 10.24 0.28
N PRO A 79 -2.68 11.16 1.24
CA PRO A 79 -3.84 11.92 1.69
C PRO A 79 -4.45 12.68 0.50
N TRP A 80 -5.77 12.80 0.48
CA TRP A 80 -6.45 13.60 -0.53
C TRP A 80 -6.15 15.09 -0.36
N GLU A 81 -6.23 15.86 -1.46
CA GLU A 81 -6.07 17.32 -1.40
C GLU A 81 -7.17 17.97 -0.57
N PHE A 82 -8.39 17.44 -0.66
CA PHE A 82 -9.54 17.83 0.13
C PHE A 82 -9.87 16.73 1.13
N GLU A 83 -10.08 17.09 2.40
CA GLU A 83 -10.27 16.15 3.52
C GLU A 83 -9.09 15.18 3.74
N GLY A 84 -7.87 15.62 3.44
CA GLY A 84 -6.65 14.82 3.62
C GLY A 84 -6.44 14.32 5.04
N ASP A 85 -7.04 14.95 6.05
CA ASP A 85 -6.98 14.47 7.44
C ASP A 85 -7.80 13.20 7.69
N LYS A 86 -8.81 12.93 6.85
CA LYS A 86 -9.76 11.83 7.02
C LYS A 86 -9.67 10.78 5.92
N LYS A 87 -9.23 11.16 4.71
CA LYS A 87 -9.28 10.30 3.52
C LYS A 87 -7.95 10.29 2.79
N GLY A 88 -7.68 9.17 2.12
CA GLY A 88 -6.50 9.01 1.29
C GLY A 88 -6.59 7.83 0.33
N ASP A 89 -5.52 7.61 -0.42
CA ASP A 89 -5.37 6.50 -1.35
C ASP A 89 -4.11 5.69 -1.05
N ILE A 90 -4.22 4.36 -1.07
CA ILE A 90 -3.10 3.43 -0.92
C ILE A 90 -2.43 3.22 -2.28
N ILE A 91 -1.14 3.56 -2.37
CA ILE A 91 -0.36 3.49 -3.62
C ILE A 91 0.66 2.37 -3.65
N TYR A 92 1.09 1.88 -2.49
CA TYR A 92 2.13 0.85 -2.38
C TYR A 92 1.97 0.04 -1.09
N LYS A 93 2.37 -1.24 -1.15
CA LYS A 93 2.51 -2.10 0.02
C LYS A 93 3.98 -2.50 0.13
N TYR A 94 4.54 -2.34 1.31
CA TYR A 94 5.90 -2.77 1.61
C TYR A 94 5.95 -4.27 1.87
N ARG A 95 7.01 -4.91 1.39
CA ARG A 95 7.38 -6.30 1.76
C ARG A 95 8.07 -6.30 3.12
N LYS A 96 8.09 -7.45 3.79
CA LYS A 96 8.73 -7.61 5.11
C LYS A 96 10.16 -7.06 5.17
N ALA A 97 11.03 -7.44 4.23
CA ALA A 97 12.40 -6.93 4.17
C ALA A 97 12.50 -5.40 3.99
N GLN A 98 11.54 -4.80 3.29
CA GLN A 98 11.49 -3.34 3.13
C GLN A 98 10.98 -2.66 4.41
N VAL A 99 10.05 -3.30 5.13
CA VAL A 99 9.59 -2.86 6.45
C VAL A 99 10.75 -2.88 7.46
N ASP A 100 11.52 -3.96 7.49
CA ASP A 100 12.68 -4.08 8.38
C ASP A 100 13.71 -2.97 8.08
N TRP A 101 13.93 -2.66 6.81
CA TRP A 101 14.78 -1.54 6.41
C TRP A 101 14.22 -0.18 6.85
N LEU A 102 12.91 0.05 6.71
CA LEU A 102 12.26 1.30 7.16
C LEU A 102 12.32 1.46 8.67
N ARG A 103 12.15 0.37 9.42
CA ARG A 103 12.25 0.32 10.88
C ARG A 103 13.67 0.68 11.32
N ASN A 104 14.69 0.07 10.71
CA ASN A 104 16.09 0.35 11.01
C ASN A 104 16.51 1.81 10.70
N LYS A 105 15.76 2.50 9.84
CA LYS A 105 15.98 3.90 9.48
C LYS A 105 15.16 4.89 10.33
N GLY A 106 14.35 4.41 11.27
CA GLY A 106 13.53 5.26 12.15
C GLY A 106 12.26 5.81 11.51
N PHE A 107 11.92 5.43 10.27
CA PHE A 107 10.72 5.95 9.60
C PHE A 107 9.41 5.45 10.20
N LEU A 108 9.46 4.35 10.95
CA LEU A 108 8.30 3.71 11.55
C LEU A 108 8.19 4.00 13.05
N GLU A 109 9.10 4.75 13.67
CA GLU A 109 9.06 5.03 15.12
C GLU A 109 7.80 5.79 15.55
N ALA A 110 7.18 6.56 14.65
CA ALA A 110 5.93 7.25 14.92
C ALA A 110 4.69 6.35 14.89
N LEU A 111 4.84 5.11 14.41
CA LEU A 111 3.82 4.08 14.38
C LEU A 111 4.20 3.05 15.46
N ASP A 112 3.45 2.99 16.55
CA ASP A 112 3.66 2.05 17.66
C ASP A 112 3.35 0.60 17.23
N VAL A 113 4.16 0.02 16.34
CA VAL A 113 4.01 -1.32 15.73
C VAL A 113 5.32 -2.10 15.77
#